data_AF-A0A6J7RIP0-F1
#
_entry.id   AF-A0A6J7RIP0-F1
#
_cell.length_a   1.000
_cell.length_b   1.000
_cell.length_c   1.000
_cell.angle_alpha   90.00
_cell.angle_beta   90.00
_cell.angle_gamma   90.00
#
_symmetry.space_group_name_H-M   'P 1'
#
loop_
_entity.id
_entity.type
_entity.pdbx_description
1 polymer ?
#
loop_
_entity_poly.entity_id
_entity_poly.type
_entity_poly.pdbx_seq_one_letter_code
_entity_poly.pdbx_strand_id
1 'polypeptide(L)'
;MAKHLSRAAVRRQRETLLDSRVHRDPLPAELAARADRFVPVSLEETDWLVVRPLFLAVVATCPTRGVDAFSKRCVALAGFLVWCALEGHDLTILSAMRFELIEAYISVTGRSASCRSHLRSLARSANPAGVPPAPATMPHDPVRAPYTAVEMAAIERLALTQPTAVQRRALCAVVGLGRGAGLDSQDFRNLFESHVVDRGDDGIWVEVQAPRPRLVPVRRAYEPLVRAGLEGLSATQLVIGLSSTRRNIAGKVVERSTILGNAPRIEAGRLRTTWLADLLTSDVPLVVVMAVSGLTSARTLTEIVAHLDGDTNRGVAR
;
A
#
# COMPACT_ATOMS: atom_id res chain seq x y z
N MET A 1 17.04 -21.21 -4.62
CA MET A 1 17.42 -22.17 -3.55
C MET A 1 17.18 -21.51 -2.20
N ALA A 2 16.16 -21.95 -1.46
CA ALA A 2 15.88 -21.41 -0.13
C ALA A 2 16.93 -21.93 0.87
N LYS A 3 17.64 -21.02 1.56
CA LYS A 3 18.62 -21.37 2.59
C LYS A 3 17.90 -22.05 3.76
N HIS A 4 18.14 -23.34 3.95
CA HIS A 4 17.67 -24.07 5.13
C HIS A 4 18.39 -23.51 6.36
N LEU A 5 17.66 -22.84 7.25
CA LEU A 5 18.22 -22.31 8.49
C LEU A 5 18.69 -23.47 9.37
N SER A 6 19.94 -23.40 9.85
CA SER A 6 20.52 -24.44 10.72
C SER A 6 19.78 -24.47 12.06
N ARG A 7 19.73 -25.65 12.73
CA ARG A 7 19.11 -25.80 14.06
C ARG A 7 19.66 -24.80 15.09
N ALA A 8 20.93 -24.40 14.96
CA ALA A 8 21.54 -23.39 15.82
C ALA A 8 21.03 -21.97 15.52
N ALA A 9 20.75 -21.65 14.25
CA ALA A 9 20.13 -20.37 13.86
C ALA A 9 18.69 -20.26 14.36
N VAL A 10 17.92 -21.35 14.27
CA VAL A 10 16.57 -21.43 14.83
C VAL A 10 16.59 -21.27 16.35
N ARG A 11 17.57 -21.86 17.05
CA ARG A 11 17.75 -21.72 18.50
C ARG A 11 18.10 -20.28 18.90
N ARG A 12 19.05 -19.63 18.22
CA ARG A 12 19.39 -18.22 18.49
C ARG A 12 18.23 -17.29 18.20
N GLN A 13 17.51 -17.50 17.10
CA GLN A 13 16.31 -16.73 16.79
C GLN A 13 15.21 -16.95 17.82
N ARG A 14 15.06 -18.17 18.36
CA ARG A 14 14.17 -18.47 19.49
C ARG A 14 14.62 -17.75 20.76
N GLU A 15 15.90 -17.74 21.10
CA GLU A 15 16.45 -17.01 22.25
C GLU A 15 16.25 -15.49 22.10
N THR A 16 16.52 -14.90 20.93
CA THR A 16 16.25 -13.48 20.65
C THR A 16 14.76 -13.12 20.69
N LEU A 17 13.88 -14.01 20.20
CA LEU A 17 12.43 -13.84 20.29
C LEU A 17 11.90 -14.00 21.72
N LEU A 18 12.56 -14.80 22.55
CA LEU A 18 12.28 -14.92 23.98
C LEU A 18 12.76 -13.68 24.74
N ASP A 19 13.92 -13.12 24.40
CA ASP A 19 14.48 -11.90 25.00
C ASP A 19 13.61 -10.67 24.70
N SER A 20 13.09 -10.59 23.47
CA SER A 20 12.11 -9.56 23.08
C SER A 20 10.71 -9.75 23.71
N ARG A 21 10.46 -10.84 24.46
CA ARG A 21 9.27 -10.94 25.35
C ARG A 21 9.44 -10.11 26.63
N VAL A 22 10.66 -9.95 27.11
CA VAL A 22 10.94 -9.26 28.39
C VAL A 22 10.74 -7.74 28.26
N HIS A 23 10.74 -7.22 27.04
CA HIS A 23 10.72 -5.78 26.74
C HIS A 23 9.48 -5.29 25.98
N ARG A 24 8.39 -6.06 25.96
CA ARG A 24 7.16 -5.60 25.31
C ARG A 24 6.36 -4.74 26.28
N ASP A 25 6.13 -3.49 25.92
CA ASP A 25 5.34 -2.55 26.73
C ASP A 25 4.00 -3.19 27.14
N PRO A 26 3.62 -3.06 28.43
CA PRO A 26 2.37 -3.59 28.93
C PRO A 26 1.18 -3.03 28.13
N LEU A 27 0.09 -3.79 28.10
CA LEU A 27 -1.16 -3.33 27.50
C LEU A 27 -1.56 -1.99 28.17
N PRO A 28 -1.90 -0.93 27.42
CA PRO A 28 -2.34 0.33 28.00
C PRO A 28 -3.47 0.14 29.00
N ALA A 29 -3.44 0.88 30.11
CA ALA A 29 -4.38 0.71 31.23
C ALA A 29 -5.86 0.77 30.79
N GLU A 30 -6.18 1.64 29.83
CA GLU A 30 -7.53 1.73 29.26
C GLU A 30 -7.98 0.41 28.59
N LEU A 31 -7.11 -0.21 27.80
CA LEU A 31 -7.40 -1.47 27.12
C LEU A 31 -7.42 -2.65 28.09
N ALA A 32 -6.57 -2.64 29.11
CA ALA A 32 -6.60 -3.62 30.20
C ALA A 32 -7.94 -3.58 30.95
N ALA A 33 -8.37 -2.39 31.39
CA ALA A 33 -9.65 -2.21 32.05
C ALA A 33 -10.84 -2.62 31.16
N ARG A 34 -10.72 -2.44 29.84
CA ARG A 34 -11.72 -2.88 28.87
C ARG A 34 -11.74 -4.40 28.70
N ALA A 35 -10.58 -5.06 28.74
CA ALA A 35 -10.48 -6.51 28.75
C ALA A 35 -11.13 -7.11 30.01
N ASP A 36 -10.88 -6.53 31.17
CA ASP A 36 -11.42 -7.01 32.44
C ASP A 36 -12.95 -6.96 32.49
N ARG A 37 -13.54 -5.91 31.90
CA ARG A 37 -14.99 -5.70 31.78
C ARG A 37 -15.62 -6.38 30.56
N PHE A 38 -14.84 -7.03 29.70
CA PHE A 38 -15.37 -7.64 28.49
C PHE A 38 -16.24 -8.84 28.85
N VAL A 39 -17.49 -8.82 28.36
CA VAL A 39 -18.44 -9.94 28.44
C VAL A 39 -18.99 -10.18 27.03
N PRO A 40 -18.83 -11.39 26.46
CA PRO A 40 -19.35 -11.70 25.13
C PRO A 40 -20.88 -11.77 25.17
N VAL A 41 -21.54 -11.02 24.27
CA VAL A 41 -23.02 -10.96 24.22
C VAL A 41 -23.65 -12.23 23.62
N SER A 42 -22.90 -12.96 22.79
CA SER A 42 -23.40 -14.08 22.00
C SER A 42 -22.94 -15.47 22.48
N LEU A 43 -22.40 -15.57 23.69
CA LEU A 43 -21.86 -16.81 24.25
C LEU A 43 -22.50 -17.06 25.61
N GLU A 44 -22.71 -18.34 25.95
CA GLU A 44 -23.21 -18.74 27.26
C GLU A 44 -22.26 -18.32 28.38
N GLU A 45 -22.82 -17.84 29.50
CA GLU A 45 -22.02 -17.30 30.60
C GLU A 45 -21.13 -18.37 31.24
N THR A 46 -21.64 -19.59 31.38
CA THR A 46 -20.90 -20.73 31.93
C THR A 46 -19.66 -21.07 31.09
N ASP A 47 -19.81 -21.09 29.77
CA ASP A 47 -18.70 -21.40 28.85
C ASP A 47 -17.67 -20.26 28.85
N TRP A 48 -18.14 -19.01 28.91
CA TRP A 48 -17.27 -17.85 28.99
C TRP A 48 -16.41 -17.83 30.25
N LEU A 49 -17.00 -18.12 31.41
CA LEU A 49 -16.29 -18.12 32.69
C LEU A 49 -15.13 -19.13 32.70
N VAL A 50 -15.30 -20.28 32.05
CA VAL A 50 -14.25 -21.30 31.91
C VAL A 50 -13.04 -20.76 31.15
N VAL A 51 -13.25 -20.00 30.07
CA VAL A 51 -12.17 -19.54 29.19
C VAL A 51 -11.60 -18.16 29.55
N ARG A 52 -12.31 -17.40 30.39
CA ARG A 52 -11.95 -16.02 30.77
C ARG A 52 -10.51 -15.87 31.30
N PRO A 53 -9.95 -16.77 32.14
CA PRO A 53 -8.56 -16.64 32.58
C PRO A 53 -7.56 -16.69 31.42
N LEU A 54 -7.73 -17.63 30.49
CA LEU A 54 -6.88 -17.74 29.30
C LEU A 54 -7.07 -16.54 28.38
N PHE A 55 -8.32 -16.08 28.22
CA PHE A 55 -8.63 -14.89 27.44
C PHE A 55 -7.82 -13.68 27.93
N LEU A 56 -7.87 -13.38 29.24
CA LEU A 56 -7.15 -12.25 29.83
C LEU A 56 -5.63 -12.37 29.64
N ALA A 57 -5.09 -13.57 29.82
CA ALA A 57 -3.67 -13.85 29.61
C ALA A 57 -3.24 -13.61 28.15
N VAL A 58 -4.07 -13.99 27.16
CA VAL A 58 -3.76 -13.76 25.74
C VAL A 58 -3.89 -12.28 25.37
N VAL A 59 -4.96 -11.58 25.77
CA VAL A 59 -5.16 -10.16 25.40
C VAL A 59 -4.17 -9.21 26.08
N ALA A 60 -3.61 -9.57 27.24
CA ALA A 60 -2.52 -8.82 27.87
C ALA A 60 -1.30 -8.69 26.94
N THR A 61 -1.11 -9.65 26.03
CA THR A 61 -0.04 -9.61 25.02
C THR A 61 -0.42 -8.86 23.75
N CYS A 62 -1.63 -8.30 23.64
CA CYS A 62 -2.15 -7.77 22.37
C CYS A 62 -1.28 -6.61 21.82
N PRO A 63 -0.86 -6.67 20.54
CA PRO A 63 0.04 -5.67 19.96
C PRO A 63 -0.66 -4.37 19.56
N THR A 64 -1.99 -4.31 19.63
CA THR A 64 -2.77 -3.16 19.16
C THR A 64 -2.95 -2.12 20.25
N ARG A 65 -3.02 -0.84 19.84
CA ARG A 65 -3.25 0.31 20.73
C ARG A 65 -4.59 1.03 20.46
N GLY A 66 -5.23 0.77 19.32
CA GLY A 66 -6.55 1.33 18.99
C GLY A 66 -7.72 0.54 19.58
N VAL A 67 -8.72 1.26 20.12
CA VAL A 67 -9.87 0.71 20.85
C VAL A 67 -10.75 -0.22 20.00
N ASP A 68 -11.10 0.19 18.77
CA ASP A 68 -11.97 -0.61 17.89
C ASP A 68 -11.31 -1.91 17.45
N ALA A 69 -10.04 -1.81 17.07
CA ALA A 69 -9.25 -2.95 16.64
C ALA A 69 -8.96 -3.92 17.81
N PHE A 70 -8.88 -3.42 19.05
CA PHE A 70 -8.80 -4.23 20.25
C PHE A 70 -10.13 -4.97 20.52
N SER A 71 -11.26 -4.26 20.45
CA SER A 71 -12.59 -4.85 20.69
C SER A 71 -12.91 -5.97 19.70
N LYS A 72 -12.61 -5.79 18.41
CA LYS A 72 -12.78 -6.83 17.37
C LYS A 72 -11.93 -8.08 17.62
N ARG A 73 -10.75 -7.92 18.24
CA ARG A 73 -9.89 -9.05 18.64
C ARG A 73 -10.44 -9.79 19.85
N CYS A 74 -10.99 -9.06 20.83
CA CYS A 74 -11.64 -9.65 22.00
C CYS A 74 -12.81 -10.56 21.58
N VAL A 75 -13.68 -10.06 20.70
CA VAL A 75 -14.82 -10.86 20.18
C VAL A 75 -14.36 -12.10 19.43
N ALA A 76 -13.35 -11.97 18.57
CA ALA A 76 -12.80 -13.11 17.82
C ALA A 76 -12.19 -14.15 18.77
N LEU A 77 -11.41 -13.71 19.77
CA LEU A 77 -10.75 -14.58 20.73
C LEU A 77 -11.74 -15.30 21.64
N ALA A 78 -12.74 -14.61 22.16
CA ALA A 78 -13.74 -15.22 23.05
C ALA A 78 -14.47 -16.38 22.35
N GLY A 79 -14.95 -16.15 21.12
CA GLY A 79 -15.60 -17.21 20.34
C GLY A 79 -14.67 -18.38 19.98
N PHE A 80 -13.39 -18.11 19.75
CA PHE A 80 -12.39 -19.16 19.49
C PHE A 80 -12.11 -20.00 20.74
N LEU A 81 -11.91 -19.37 21.91
CA LEU A 81 -11.59 -20.09 23.14
C LEU A 81 -12.76 -20.91 23.65
N VAL A 82 -14.00 -20.39 23.55
CA VAL A 82 -15.20 -21.18 23.89
C VAL A 82 -15.30 -22.41 22.98
N TRP A 83 -15.08 -22.25 21.67
CA TRP A 83 -15.03 -23.40 20.77
C TRP A 83 -13.92 -24.40 21.18
N CYS A 84 -12.74 -23.92 21.57
CA CYS A 84 -11.67 -24.80 22.06
C CYS A 84 -12.11 -25.61 23.29
N ALA A 85 -12.81 -24.97 24.23
CA ALA A 85 -13.31 -25.63 25.44
C ALA A 85 -14.36 -26.70 25.11
N LEU A 86 -15.30 -26.38 24.21
CA LEU A 86 -16.37 -27.31 23.79
C LEU A 86 -15.82 -28.53 23.04
N GLU A 87 -14.75 -28.37 22.27
CA GLU A 87 -14.04 -29.47 21.58
C GLU A 87 -13.07 -30.22 22.50
N GLY A 88 -12.97 -29.86 23.78
CA GLY A 88 -12.11 -30.52 24.77
C GLY A 88 -10.62 -30.24 24.60
N HIS A 89 -10.24 -29.14 23.94
CA HIS A 89 -8.84 -28.73 23.83
C HIS A 89 -8.31 -28.11 25.13
N ASP A 90 -7.03 -28.34 25.41
CA ASP A 90 -6.35 -27.78 26.57
C ASP A 90 -6.31 -26.24 26.53
N LEU A 91 -6.77 -25.62 27.61
CA LEU A 91 -6.93 -24.16 27.76
C LEU A 91 -5.66 -23.51 28.32
N THR A 92 -4.54 -23.75 27.66
CA THR A 92 -3.28 -23.04 27.90
C THR A 92 -2.86 -22.25 26.66
N ILE A 93 -2.05 -21.20 26.84
CA ILE A 93 -1.56 -20.38 25.71
C ILE A 93 -0.81 -21.26 24.69
N LEU A 94 0.01 -22.20 25.16
CA LEU A 94 0.84 -23.03 24.29
C LEU A 94 0.00 -24.01 23.46
N SER A 95 -1.09 -24.53 24.03
CA SER A 95 -1.98 -25.49 23.38
C SER A 95 -3.02 -24.83 22.48
N ALA A 96 -3.69 -23.78 22.96
CA ALA A 96 -4.80 -23.13 22.26
C ALA A 96 -4.32 -22.15 21.18
N MET A 97 -3.28 -21.36 21.44
CA MET A 97 -2.83 -20.30 20.53
C MET A 97 -1.87 -20.82 19.45
N ARG A 98 -2.35 -21.78 18.65
CA ARG A 98 -1.62 -22.40 17.53
C ARG A 98 -2.35 -22.13 16.22
N PHE A 99 -1.60 -22.03 15.12
CA PHE A 99 -2.22 -21.73 13.81
C PHE A 99 -3.11 -22.88 13.36
N GLU A 100 -2.70 -24.12 13.57
CA GLU A 100 -3.43 -25.33 13.20
C GLU A 100 -4.84 -25.33 13.82
N LEU A 101 -4.92 -24.94 15.10
CA LEU A 101 -6.20 -24.91 15.82
C LEU A 101 -7.08 -23.72 15.38
N ILE A 102 -6.46 -22.57 15.10
CA ILE A 102 -7.15 -21.43 14.49
C ILE A 102 -7.70 -21.82 13.11
N GLU A 103 -6.95 -22.57 12.31
CA GLU A 103 -7.43 -23.04 11.01
C GLU A 103 -8.60 -24.01 11.12
N ALA A 104 -8.54 -24.95 12.06
CA ALA A 104 -9.65 -25.85 12.35
C ALA A 104 -10.92 -25.06 12.74
N TYR A 105 -10.80 -24.10 13.66
CA TYR A 105 -11.90 -23.22 14.06
C TYR A 105 -12.51 -22.47 12.88
N ILE A 106 -11.69 -21.83 12.04
CA ILE A 106 -12.17 -21.07 10.88
C ILE A 106 -12.85 -22.00 9.87
N SER A 107 -12.31 -23.21 9.67
CA SER A 107 -12.89 -24.21 8.76
C SER A 107 -14.26 -24.70 9.23
N VAL A 108 -14.42 -24.96 10.54
CA VAL A 108 -15.69 -25.46 11.11
C VAL A 108 -16.75 -24.37 11.16
N THR A 109 -16.37 -23.15 11.54
CA THR A 109 -17.34 -22.08 11.81
C THR A 109 -17.61 -21.15 10.64
N GLY A 110 -16.85 -21.26 9.54
CA GLY A 110 -16.99 -20.39 8.36
C GLY A 110 -16.69 -18.91 8.63
N ARG A 111 -15.95 -18.60 9.71
CA ARG A 111 -15.66 -17.21 10.12
C ARG A 111 -14.78 -16.48 9.10
N SER A 112 -14.92 -15.17 9.04
CA SER A 112 -14.29 -14.33 8.01
C SER A 112 -12.76 -14.35 8.05
N ALA A 113 -12.14 -13.98 6.92
CA ALA A 113 -10.70 -13.77 6.81
C ALA A 113 -10.15 -12.74 7.82
N SER A 114 -10.99 -11.78 8.24
CA SER A 114 -10.65 -10.81 9.28
C SER A 114 -10.54 -11.47 10.67
N CYS A 115 -11.47 -12.37 11.01
CA CYS A 115 -11.40 -13.17 12.25
C CYS A 115 -10.11 -13.99 12.30
N ARG A 116 -9.81 -14.72 11.22
CA ARG A 116 -8.57 -15.48 11.06
C ARG A 116 -7.33 -14.61 11.27
N SER A 117 -7.30 -13.42 10.68
CA SER A 117 -6.19 -12.48 10.80
C SER A 117 -6.01 -11.96 12.23
N HIS A 118 -7.11 -11.64 12.93
CA HIS A 118 -7.09 -11.25 14.33
C HIS A 118 -6.53 -12.34 15.24
N LEU A 119 -7.01 -13.58 15.11
CA LEU A 119 -6.56 -14.72 15.91
C LEU A 119 -5.08 -15.03 15.67
N ARG A 120 -4.64 -15.08 14.41
CA ARG A 120 -3.22 -15.29 14.08
C ARG A 120 -2.31 -14.19 14.64
N SER A 121 -2.78 -12.94 14.63
CA SER A 121 -2.06 -11.82 15.25
C SER A 121 -1.90 -12.02 16.76
N LEU A 122 -2.94 -12.48 17.46
CA LEU A 122 -2.88 -12.77 18.89
C LEU A 122 -1.99 -13.98 19.18
N ALA A 123 -2.06 -15.04 18.38
CA ALA A 123 -1.22 -16.22 18.54
C ALA A 123 0.28 -15.92 18.35
N ARG A 124 0.65 -15.11 17.37
CA ARG A 124 2.04 -14.62 17.25
C ARG A 124 2.50 -13.82 18.46
N SER A 125 1.57 -13.15 19.12
CA SER A 125 1.85 -12.32 20.28
C SER A 125 2.05 -13.16 21.55
N ALA A 126 1.09 -14.05 21.82
CA ALA A 126 1.04 -14.86 23.03
C ALA A 126 1.91 -16.12 22.95
N ASN A 127 2.02 -16.74 21.76
CA ASN A 127 2.75 -17.98 21.53
C ASN A 127 3.69 -17.92 20.30
N PRO A 128 4.68 -17.00 20.26
CA PRO A 128 5.57 -16.84 19.11
C PRO A 128 6.44 -18.08 18.81
N ALA A 129 6.67 -18.95 19.80
CA ALA A 129 7.45 -20.18 19.62
C ALA A 129 6.64 -21.32 19.01
N GLY A 130 5.31 -21.27 19.14
CA GLY A 130 4.38 -22.29 18.64
C GLY A 130 3.70 -21.94 17.32
N VAL A 131 4.10 -20.84 16.67
CA VAL A 131 3.58 -20.44 15.36
C VAL A 131 4.71 -20.11 14.38
N PRO A 132 4.50 -20.29 13.06
CA PRO A 132 5.48 -19.87 12.07
C PRO A 132 5.83 -18.39 12.23
N PRO A 133 7.11 -18.00 12.01
CA PRO A 133 7.52 -16.61 12.06
C PRO A 133 6.67 -15.79 11.09
N ALA A 134 6.39 -14.54 11.45
CA ALA A 134 5.74 -13.62 10.53
C ALA A 134 6.54 -13.60 9.21
N PRO A 135 5.87 -13.63 8.04
CA PRO A 135 6.57 -13.33 6.79
C PRO A 135 7.32 -12.03 6.98
N ALA A 136 8.59 -11.98 6.55
CA ALA A 136 9.35 -10.75 6.59
C ALA A 136 8.50 -9.66 5.94
N THR A 137 8.25 -8.57 6.66
CA THR A 137 7.59 -7.40 6.10
C THR A 137 8.36 -7.04 4.85
N MET A 138 7.71 -7.08 3.69
CA MET A 138 8.35 -6.63 2.47
C MET A 138 8.81 -5.19 2.71
N PRO A 139 10.10 -4.87 2.46
CA PRO A 139 10.58 -3.51 2.60
C PRO A 139 9.65 -2.59 1.80
N HIS A 140 9.17 -1.54 2.45
CA HIS A 140 8.45 -0.51 1.72
C HIS A 140 9.46 0.21 0.83
N ASP A 141 9.25 0.17 -0.48
CA ASP A 141 10.06 0.96 -1.42
C ASP A 141 9.72 2.44 -1.19
N PRO A 142 10.66 3.26 -0.69
CA PRO A 142 10.39 4.65 -0.40
C PRO A 142 10.05 5.42 -1.69
N VAL A 143 9.15 6.40 -1.57
CA VAL A 143 8.86 7.32 -2.67
C VAL A 143 10.15 8.03 -3.09
N ARG A 144 10.45 7.98 -4.39
CA ARG A 144 11.63 8.64 -4.95
C ARG A 144 11.45 10.15 -4.95
N ALA A 145 12.54 10.88 -4.75
CA ALA A 145 12.54 12.33 -4.86
C ALA A 145 11.93 12.79 -6.22
N PRO A 146 11.19 13.91 -6.26
CA PRO A 146 10.74 14.52 -7.51
C PRO A 146 11.86 14.72 -8.53
N TYR A 147 11.51 14.81 -9.82
CA TYR A 147 12.46 15.30 -10.82
C TYR A 147 12.71 16.78 -10.61
N THR A 148 13.97 17.19 -10.74
CA THR A 148 14.32 18.61 -10.84
C THR A 148 13.81 19.22 -12.14
N ALA A 149 13.72 20.55 -12.21
CA ALA A 149 13.34 21.26 -13.44
C ALA A 149 14.28 20.93 -14.63
N VAL A 150 15.57 20.76 -14.37
CA VAL A 150 16.57 20.39 -15.39
C VAL A 150 16.33 18.97 -15.91
N GLU A 151 16.07 18.01 -15.01
CA GLU A 151 15.70 16.66 -15.40
C GLU A 151 14.40 16.67 -16.22
N MET A 152 13.38 17.42 -15.79
CA MET A 152 12.11 17.50 -16.53
C MET A 152 12.28 18.07 -17.93
N ALA A 153 13.04 19.15 -18.10
CA ALA A 153 13.32 19.73 -19.41
C ALA A 153 14.06 18.74 -20.33
N ALA A 154 14.96 17.92 -19.78
CA ALA A 154 15.62 16.87 -20.54
C ALA A 154 14.66 15.74 -20.95
N ILE A 155 13.76 15.34 -20.05
CA ILE A 155 12.73 14.31 -20.31
C ILE A 155 11.76 14.75 -21.39
N GLU A 156 11.26 15.98 -21.32
CA GLU A 156 10.31 16.53 -22.30
C GLU A 156 10.94 16.60 -23.69
N ARG A 157 12.20 17.05 -23.78
CA ARG A 157 12.95 17.06 -25.03
C ARG A 157 13.13 15.65 -25.58
N LEU A 158 13.51 14.71 -24.72
CA LEU A 158 13.69 13.31 -25.11
C LEU A 158 12.41 12.68 -25.66
N ALA A 159 11.26 12.98 -25.05
CA ALA A 159 9.96 12.49 -25.50
C ALA A 159 9.62 12.95 -26.92
N LEU A 160 9.95 14.20 -27.25
CA LEU A 160 9.69 14.81 -28.55
C LEU A 160 10.67 14.36 -29.64
N THR A 161 11.92 14.07 -29.29
CA THR A 161 12.99 13.78 -30.26
C THR A 161 13.23 12.28 -30.49
N GLN A 162 12.18 11.45 -30.37
CA GLN A 162 12.31 10.02 -30.65
C GLN A 162 12.43 9.74 -32.16
N PRO A 163 13.23 8.73 -32.58
CA PRO A 163 13.49 8.48 -34.00
C PRO A 163 12.25 8.10 -34.82
N THR A 164 11.29 7.43 -34.21
CA THR A 164 10.06 7.00 -34.89
C THR A 164 8.84 7.69 -34.29
N ALA A 165 7.84 7.98 -35.14
CA ALA A 165 6.57 8.56 -34.69
C ALA A 165 5.87 7.70 -33.62
N VAL A 166 5.97 6.38 -33.73
CA VAL A 166 5.39 5.44 -32.74
C VAL A 166 6.07 5.55 -31.38
N GLN A 167 7.41 5.62 -31.34
CA GLN A 167 8.15 5.82 -30.09
C GLN A 167 7.89 7.21 -29.51
N ARG A 168 7.90 8.24 -30.36
CA ARG A 168 7.60 9.63 -29.96
C ARG A 168 6.25 9.72 -29.29
N ARG A 169 5.21 9.22 -29.95
CA ARG A 169 3.84 9.18 -29.42
C ARG A 169 3.79 8.44 -28.09
N ALA A 170 4.30 7.22 -28.03
CA ALA A 170 4.22 6.41 -26.82
C ALA A 170 4.95 7.09 -25.63
N LEU A 171 6.13 7.65 -25.85
CA LEU A 171 6.89 8.32 -24.80
C LEU A 171 6.25 9.66 -24.40
N CYS A 172 5.75 10.44 -25.35
CA CYS A 172 4.97 11.66 -25.11
C CYS A 172 3.72 11.36 -24.27
N ALA A 173 3.01 10.27 -24.54
CA ALA A 173 1.88 9.84 -23.73
C ALA A 173 2.30 9.51 -22.28
N VAL A 174 3.38 8.75 -22.10
CA VAL A 174 3.88 8.41 -20.75
C VAL A 174 4.29 9.66 -19.97
N VAL A 175 5.07 10.55 -20.59
CA VAL A 175 5.56 11.77 -19.95
C VAL A 175 4.42 12.76 -19.71
N GLY A 176 3.63 13.07 -20.73
CA GLY A 176 2.53 14.03 -20.67
C GLY A 176 1.46 13.63 -19.65
N LEU A 177 0.99 12.37 -19.66
CA LEU A 177 -0.04 11.92 -18.72
C LEU A 177 0.52 11.66 -17.32
N GLY A 178 1.76 11.15 -17.22
CA GLY A 178 2.40 10.90 -15.93
C GLY A 178 2.73 12.20 -15.17
N ARG A 179 3.26 13.19 -15.87
CA ARG A 179 3.66 14.48 -15.30
C ARG A 179 2.53 15.52 -15.27
N GLY A 180 1.63 15.47 -16.25
CA GLY A 180 0.53 16.42 -16.41
C GLY A 180 -0.72 16.05 -15.61
N ALA A 181 -1.05 14.76 -15.49
CA ALA A 181 -2.24 14.27 -14.78
C ALA A 181 -1.91 13.23 -13.68
N GLY A 182 -0.63 13.03 -13.38
CA GLY A 182 -0.20 12.15 -12.30
C GLY A 182 -0.46 10.66 -12.56
N LEU A 183 -0.63 10.21 -13.81
CA LEU A 183 -0.87 8.79 -14.07
C LEU A 183 0.35 7.94 -13.72
N ASP A 184 0.14 6.80 -13.07
CA ASP A 184 1.17 5.79 -12.85
C ASP A 184 1.00 4.55 -13.75
N SER A 185 1.93 3.59 -13.61
CA SER A 185 1.94 2.37 -14.40
C SER A 185 0.65 1.52 -14.31
N GLN A 186 -0.14 1.65 -13.25
CA GLN A 186 -1.43 0.96 -13.15
C GLN A 186 -2.50 1.68 -13.96
N ASP A 187 -2.50 3.02 -13.92
CA ASP A 187 -3.49 3.85 -14.61
C ASP A 187 -3.43 3.64 -16.14
N PHE A 188 -2.24 3.43 -16.72
CA PHE A 188 -2.07 3.18 -18.16
C PHE A 188 -2.65 1.86 -18.68
N ARG A 189 -2.97 0.90 -17.80
CA ARG A 189 -3.34 -0.46 -18.22
C ARG A 189 -4.63 -0.49 -19.05
N ASN A 190 -5.60 0.33 -18.67
CA ASN A 190 -6.93 0.41 -19.28
C ASN A 190 -7.22 1.83 -19.79
N LEU A 191 -6.17 2.55 -20.19
CA LEU A 191 -6.31 3.89 -20.73
C LEU A 191 -6.45 3.81 -22.25
N PHE A 192 -7.68 4.02 -22.73
CA PHE A 192 -8.00 4.16 -24.13
C PHE A 192 -7.95 5.65 -24.54
N GLU A 193 -7.77 5.92 -25.83
CA GLU A 193 -7.79 7.28 -26.36
C GLU A 193 -9.08 8.01 -25.95
N SER A 194 -10.23 7.33 -26.04
CA SER A 194 -11.55 7.86 -25.64
C SER A 194 -11.68 8.29 -24.18
N HIS A 195 -10.77 7.87 -23.30
CA HIS A 195 -10.73 8.31 -21.92
C HIS A 195 -10.00 9.65 -21.74
N VAL A 196 -9.40 10.20 -22.79
CA VAL A 196 -8.71 11.49 -22.77
C VAL A 196 -9.48 12.48 -23.64
N VAL A 197 -10.13 13.44 -23.00
CA VAL A 197 -11.00 14.41 -23.66
C VAL A 197 -10.27 15.74 -23.76
N ASP A 198 -9.78 16.08 -24.96
CA ASP A 198 -9.22 17.39 -25.26
C ASP A 198 -10.33 18.38 -25.63
N ARG A 199 -10.52 19.40 -24.79
CA ARG A 199 -11.51 20.46 -25.01
C ARG A 199 -10.89 21.74 -25.54
N GLY A 200 -9.69 21.65 -26.14
CA GLY A 200 -8.96 22.81 -26.64
C GLY A 200 -8.60 23.76 -25.50
N ASP A 201 -9.12 24.99 -25.56
CA ASP A 201 -8.82 26.04 -24.59
C ASP A 201 -9.34 25.71 -23.18
N ASP A 202 -10.38 24.88 -23.04
CA ASP A 202 -10.87 24.41 -21.73
C ASP A 202 -9.97 23.32 -21.11
N GLY A 203 -8.97 22.87 -21.86
CA GLY A 203 -7.95 21.92 -21.44
C GLY A 203 -8.32 20.46 -21.62
N ILE A 204 -7.38 19.61 -21.22
CA ILE A 204 -7.51 18.17 -21.40
C ILE A 204 -7.92 17.51 -20.07
N TRP A 205 -8.92 16.64 -20.13
CA TRP A 205 -9.39 15.86 -18.99
C TRP A 205 -9.15 14.37 -19.22
N VAL A 206 -8.71 13.67 -18.18
CA VAL A 206 -8.43 12.24 -18.23
C VAL A 206 -9.37 11.50 -17.28
N GLU A 207 -10.16 10.60 -17.83
CA GLU A 207 -11.00 9.68 -17.07
C GLU A 207 -10.21 8.41 -16.74
N VAL A 208 -9.56 8.42 -15.57
CA VAL A 208 -8.81 7.26 -15.11
C VAL A 208 -9.77 6.19 -14.63
N GLN A 209 -9.55 4.95 -15.06
CA GLN A 209 -10.40 3.81 -14.78
C GLN A 209 -9.98 3.07 -13.51
N ALA A 210 -10.66 1.96 -13.18
CA ALA A 210 -10.33 1.09 -12.05
C ALA A 210 -8.83 0.65 -12.05
N PRO A 211 -8.20 0.48 -10.87
CA PRO A 211 -8.82 0.37 -9.53
C PRO A 211 -9.02 1.69 -8.79
N ARG A 212 -8.53 2.82 -9.31
CA ARG A 212 -8.65 4.15 -8.67
C ARG A 212 -9.34 5.12 -9.63
N PRO A 213 -10.66 4.94 -9.86
CA PRO A 213 -11.39 5.76 -10.82
C PRO A 213 -11.43 7.21 -10.37
N ARG A 214 -11.11 8.12 -11.28
CA ARG A 214 -11.06 9.56 -11.00
C ARG A 214 -10.99 10.35 -12.30
N LEU A 215 -11.53 11.56 -12.27
CA LEU A 215 -11.41 12.53 -13.35
C LEU A 215 -10.31 13.53 -12.99
N VAL A 216 -9.31 13.70 -13.85
CA VAL A 216 -8.13 14.53 -13.57
C VAL A 216 -7.84 15.48 -14.73
N PRO A 217 -7.72 16.79 -14.49
CA PRO A 217 -7.27 17.70 -15.53
C PRO A 217 -5.77 17.53 -15.78
N VAL A 218 -5.36 17.64 -17.04
CA VAL A 218 -3.96 17.72 -17.43
C VAL A 218 -3.48 19.15 -17.17
N ARG A 219 -2.33 19.29 -16.52
CA ARG A 219 -1.69 20.60 -16.37
C ARG A 219 -1.33 21.19 -17.74
N ARG A 220 -1.67 22.47 -17.95
CA ARG A 220 -1.51 23.22 -19.20
C ARG A 220 -0.17 23.01 -19.91
N ALA A 221 0.93 23.09 -19.17
CA ALA A 221 2.29 22.94 -19.71
C ALA A 221 2.53 21.56 -20.39
N TYR A 222 1.76 20.54 -20.02
CA TYR A 222 1.91 19.17 -20.50
C TYR A 222 0.88 18.76 -21.55
N GLU A 223 -0.13 19.59 -21.84
CA GLU A 223 -1.12 19.31 -22.88
C GLU A 223 -0.51 19.06 -24.27
N PRO A 224 0.54 19.80 -24.73
CA PRO A 224 1.16 19.53 -26.02
C PRO A 224 1.75 18.11 -26.11
N LEU A 225 2.33 17.60 -25.03
CA LEU A 225 2.84 16.23 -24.96
C LEU A 225 1.71 15.21 -24.96
N VAL A 226 0.59 15.49 -24.30
CA VAL A 226 -0.59 14.61 -24.34
C VAL A 226 -1.15 14.54 -25.77
N ARG A 227 -1.32 15.67 -26.46
CA ARG A 227 -1.76 15.71 -27.86
C ARG A 227 -0.83 14.89 -28.77
N ALA A 228 0.48 15.11 -28.68
CA ALA A 228 1.48 14.31 -29.39
C ALA A 228 1.42 12.81 -29.02
N GLY A 229 1.02 12.49 -27.79
CA GLY A 229 0.85 11.13 -27.29
C GLY A 229 -0.41 10.42 -27.77
N LEU A 230 -1.40 11.16 -28.27
CA LEU A 230 -2.65 10.62 -28.82
C LEU A 230 -2.70 10.64 -30.35
N GLU A 231 -1.72 11.28 -30.99
CA GLU A 231 -1.66 11.49 -32.45
C GLU A 231 -1.88 10.18 -33.23
N GLY A 232 -2.95 10.15 -34.03
CA GLY A 232 -3.29 9.03 -34.91
C GLY A 232 -3.87 7.79 -34.22
N LEU A 233 -4.24 7.88 -32.94
CA LEU A 233 -5.01 6.83 -32.26
C LEU A 233 -6.51 6.97 -32.54
N SER A 234 -7.21 5.85 -32.63
CA SER A 234 -8.68 5.82 -32.62
C SER A 234 -9.21 5.60 -31.21
N ALA A 235 -10.48 5.96 -30.99
CA ALA A 235 -11.18 5.87 -29.70
C ALA A 235 -11.07 4.52 -28.99
N THR A 236 -10.93 3.41 -29.73
CA THR A 236 -10.86 2.04 -29.19
C THR A 236 -9.43 1.55 -28.97
N GLN A 237 -8.42 2.34 -29.32
CA GLN A 237 -7.02 2.00 -29.11
C GLN A 237 -6.54 2.40 -27.72
N LEU A 238 -5.68 1.56 -27.15
CA LEU A 238 -4.95 1.90 -25.94
C LEU A 238 -3.96 3.03 -26.23
N VAL A 239 -3.84 3.96 -25.30
CA VAL A 239 -2.89 5.07 -25.37
C VAL A 239 -1.45 4.55 -25.44
N ILE A 240 -1.13 3.51 -24.66
CA ILE A 240 0.15 2.78 -24.76
C ILE A 240 -0.04 1.26 -24.70
N GLY A 241 0.84 0.54 -25.38
CA GLY A 241 0.83 -0.92 -25.42
C GLY A 241 -0.20 -1.51 -26.37
N LEU A 242 -0.29 -2.83 -26.37
CA LEU A 242 -1.16 -3.60 -27.29
C LEU A 242 -2.22 -4.43 -26.55
N SER A 243 -2.15 -4.49 -25.22
CA SER A 243 -3.09 -5.29 -24.43
C SER A 243 -3.09 -4.82 -22.97
N SER A 244 -4.30 -4.72 -22.42
CA SER A 244 -4.56 -4.37 -21.03
C SER A 244 -4.16 -5.46 -20.02
N THR A 245 -3.85 -6.68 -20.45
CA THR A 245 -3.43 -7.74 -19.50
C THR A 245 -1.96 -7.63 -19.11
N ARG A 246 -1.16 -6.83 -19.83
CA ARG A 246 0.29 -6.74 -19.61
C ARG A 246 0.62 -5.78 -18.47
N ARG A 247 1.55 -6.20 -17.60
CA ARG A 247 2.13 -5.36 -16.54
C ARG A 247 3.29 -4.53 -17.06
N ASN A 248 3.55 -3.40 -16.39
CA ASN A 248 4.68 -2.51 -16.63
C ASN A 248 4.78 -1.98 -18.07
N ILE A 249 3.65 -1.55 -18.66
CA ILE A 249 3.61 -1.09 -20.06
C ILE A 249 4.38 0.23 -20.21
N ALA A 250 4.25 1.16 -19.27
CA ALA A 250 4.99 2.42 -19.29
C ALA A 250 6.51 2.21 -19.20
N GLY A 251 6.98 1.29 -18.34
CA GLY A 251 8.41 0.94 -18.27
C GLY A 251 8.94 0.38 -19.59
N LYS A 252 8.16 -0.47 -20.28
CA LYS A 252 8.53 -1.00 -21.59
C LYS A 252 8.59 0.06 -22.69
N VAL A 253 7.76 1.11 -22.61
CA VAL A 253 7.86 2.25 -23.53
C VAL A 253 9.19 2.97 -23.32
N VAL A 254 9.54 3.24 -22.06
CA VAL A 254 10.83 3.88 -21.72
C VAL A 254 12.02 3.01 -22.15
N GLU A 255 11.99 1.70 -21.89
CA GLU A 255 13.05 0.76 -22.31
C GLU A 255 13.25 0.73 -23.84
N ARG A 256 12.18 0.95 -24.61
CA ARG A 256 12.22 0.98 -26.07
C ARG A 256 12.53 2.36 -26.63
N SER A 257 12.63 3.37 -25.78
CA SER A 257 12.92 4.73 -26.21
C SER A 257 14.42 4.88 -26.47
N THR A 258 14.77 5.65 -27.49
CA THR A 258 16.16 5.99 -27.77
C THR A 258 16.59 7.08 -26.80
N ILE A 259 17.48 6.74 -25.88
CA ILE A 259 18.05 7.65 -24.89
C ILE A 259 19.36 8.20 -25.45
N LEU A 260 19.41 9.51 -25.70
CA LEU A 260 20.62 10.19 -26.15
C LEU A 260 21.31 10.88 -24.96
N GLY A 261 22.62 10.67 -24.83
CA GLY A 261 23.44 11.29 -23.77
C GLY A 261 23.06 10.83 -22.36
N ASN A 262 23.32 11.69 -21.36
CA ASN A 262 23.04 11.43 -19.95
C ASN A 262 21.62 11.84 -19.54
N ALA A 263 20.61 11.48 -20.34
CA ALA A 263 19.24 11.81 -19.99
C ALA A 263 18.81 11.06 -18.71
N PRO A 264 18.03 11.70 -17.81
CA PRO A 264 17.59 11.08 -16.58
C PRO A 264 16.69 9.88 -16.87
N ARG A 265 16.76 8.88 -16.00
CA ARG A 265 15.90 7.69 -16.11
C ARG A 265 14.44 8.10 -15.93
N ILE A 266 13.60 7.79 -16.91
CA ILE A 266 12.16 8.05 -16.87
C ILE A 266 11.44 6.91 -16.15
N GLU A 267 10.65 7.26 -15.15
CA GLU A 267 9.83 6.33 -14.37
C GLU A 267 8.46 6.96 -14.08
N ALA A 268 7.38 6.25 -14.43
CA ALA A 268 6.01 6.72 -14.23
C ALA A 268 5.71 7.09 -12.77
N GLY A 269 6.21 6.29 -11.81
CA GLY A 269 6.06 6.59 -10.38
C GLY A 269 6.74 7.90 -9.96
N ARG A 270 7.93 8.20 -10.50
CA ARG A 270 8.65 9.45 -10.21
C ARG A 270 8.02 10.65 -10.94
N LEU A 271 7.47 10.45 -12.15
CA LEU A 271 6.67 11.48 -12.86
C LEU A 271 5.45 11.87 -12.02
N ARG A 272 4.70 10.87 -11.54
CA ARG A 272 3.56 11.08 -10.63
C ARG A 272 3.97 11.75 -9.33
N THR A 273 5.11 11.35 -8.75
CA THR A 273 5.65 11.99 -7.54
C THR A 273 5.95 13.46 -7.79
N THR A 274 6.53 13.79 -8.94
CA THR A 274 6.82 15.19 -9.33
C THR A 274 5.54 15.99 -9.53
N TRP A 275 4.49 15.38 -10.10
CA TRP A 275 3.17 15.99 -10.18
C TRP A 275 2.53 16.23 -8.81
N LEU A 276 2.60 15.26 -7.88
CA LEU A 276 2.11 15.43 -6.52
C LEU A 276 2.86 16.50 -5.75
N ALA A 277 4.18 16.57 -5.89
CA ALA A 277 5.02 17.60 -5.29
C ALA A 277 4.57 19.01 -5.70
N ASP A 278 4.37 19.24 -7.01
CA ASP A 278 3.89 20.53 -7.49
C ASP A 278 2.53 20.91 -6.90
N LEU A 279 1.59 19.95 -6.82
CA LEU A 279 0.27 20.18 -6.24
C LEU A 279 0.35 20.53 -4.75
N LEU A 280 1.26 19.89 -4.00
CA LEU A 280 1.48 20.19 -2.58
C LEU A 280 2.07 21.59 -2.35
N THR A 281 2.82 22.11 -3.33
CA THR A 281 3.40 23.46 -3.29
C THR A 281 2.53 24.53 -3.97
N SER A 282 1.38 24.14 -4.54
CA SER A 282 0.43 25.03 -5.19
C SER A 282 -0.72 25.38 -4.26
N ASP A 283 -1.45 26.45 -4.57
CA ASP A 283 -2.66 26.85 -3.84
C ASP A 283 -3.86 25.95 -4.20
N VAL A 284 -3.73 24.65 -3.95
CA VAL A 284 -4.75 23.62 -4.24
C VAL A 284 -5.16 22.97 -2.93
N PRO A 285 -6.45 23.00 -2.53
CA PRO A 285 -6.89 22.37 -1.30
C PRO A 285 -6.54 20.89 -1.24
N LEU A 286 -6.06 20.41 -0.09
CA LEU A 286 -5.63 19.02 0.09
C LEU A 286 -6.71 18.01 -0.30
N VAL A 287 -7.99 18.31 -0.03
CA VAL A 287 -9.12 17.46 -0.43
C VAL A 287 -9.20 17.27 -1.95
N VAL A 288 -8.90 18.32 -2.72
CA VAL A 288 -8.84 18.26 -4.19
C VAL A 288 -7.65 17.42 -4.62
N VAL A 289 -6.46 17.64 -4.02
CA VAL A 289 -5.26 16.82 -4.29
C VAL A 289 -5.52 15.34 -4.05
N MET A 290 -6.18 14.99 -2.93
CA MET A 290 -6.54 13.61 -2.61
C MET A 290 -7.51 13.02 -3.66
N ALA A 291 -8.54 13.78 -4.06
CA ALA A 291 -9.52 13.35 -5.05
C ALA A 291 -8.89 13.12 -6.44
N VAL A 292 -8.13 14.09 -6.96
CA VAL A 292 -7.53 14.01 -8.31
C VAL A 292 -6.34 13.04 -8.36
N SER A 293 -5.68 12.77 -7.23
CA SER A 293 -4.65 11.75 -7.16
C SER A 293 -5.22 10.34 -7.01
N GLY A 294 -6.42 10.17 -6.43
CA GLY A 294 -6.95 8.85 -6.08
C GLY A 294 -6.18 8.19 -4.92
N LEU A 295 -5.54 8.99 -4.07
CA LEU A 295 -4.92 8.50 -2.83
C LEU A 295 -6.00 8.27 -1.77
N THR A 296 -5.92 7.14 -1.07
CA THR A 296 -6.83 6.81 0.05
C THR A 296 -6.27 7.16 1.42
N SER A 297 -5.00 7.56 1.48
CA SER A 297 -4.34 8.03 2.70
C SER A 297 -3.28 9.08 2.38
N ALA A 298 -2.93 9.91 3.37
CA ALA A 298 -1.92 10.96 3.23
C ALA A 298 -0.46 10.45 3.28
N ARG A 299 -0.22 9.15 3.47
CA ARG A 299 1.13 8.59 3.66
C ARG A 299 2.11 8.95 2.54
N THR A 300 1.69 8.79 1.29
CA THR A 300 2.54 9.15 0.14
C THR A 300 2.85 10.65 0.13
N LEU A 301 1.90 11.49 0.51
CA LEU A 301 2.11 12.94 0.58
C LEU A 301 3.13 13.29 1.66
N THR A 302 3.04 12.67 2.84
CA THR A 302 4.03 12.89 3.92
C THR A 302 5.44 12.47 3.53
N GLU A 303 5.59 11.40 2.74
CA GLU A 303 6.89 10.97 2.22
C GLU A 303 7.44 11.94 1.16
N ILE A 304 6.57 12.58 0.37
CA ILE A 304 6.96 13.59 -0.62
C ILE A 304 7.41 14.88 0.07
N VAL A 305 6.70 15.34 1.11
CA VAL A 305 7.05 16.56 1.86
C VAL A 305 8.48 16.49 2.40
N ALA A 306 8.94 15.33 2.87
CA ALA A 306 10.32 15.14 3.32
C ALA A 306 11.38 15.43 2.25
N HIS A 307 11.04 15.33 0.96
CA HIS A 307 11.92 15.72 -0.15
C HIS A 307 11.82 17.21 -0.49
N LEU A 308 10.73 17.89 -0.14
CA LEU A 308 10.51 19.32 -0.38
C LEU A 308 11.18 20.19 0.68
N ASP A 309 11.18 19.74 1.93
CA ASP A 309 11.84 20.43 3.05
C ASP A 309 13.35 20.56 2.83
N GLY A 310 13.96 19.61 2.12
CA GLY A 310 15.38 19.61 1.76
C GLY A 310 15.79 20.71 0.77
N ASP A 311 14.88 21.18 -0.09
CA ASP A 311 15.13 22.27 -1.04
C ASP A 311 14.91 23.66 -0.41
N THR A 312 14.02 23.75 0.59
CA THR A 312 13.69 25.02 1.26
C THR A 312 14.88 25.60 2.03
N ASN A 313 15.83 24.75 2.48
CA ASN A 313 17.02 25.19 3.20
C ASN A 313 18.20 25.63 2.31
N ARG A 314 18.02 25.69 0.99
CA ARG A 314 19.02 26.23 0.03
C ARG A 314 18.64 27.58 -0.57
N GLY A 315 17.44 28.10 -0.27
CA GLY A 315 16.88 29.30 -0.90
C GLY A 315 16.78 30.55 -0.03
N VAL A 316 16.99 30.48 1.29
CA VAL A 316 16.91 31.65 2.18
C VAL A 316 18.29 32.27 2.38
N ALA A 317 18.78 32.89 1.31
CA ALA A 317 19.82 33.91 1.37
C ALA A 317 19.53 34.95 0.27
N ARG A 318 18.44 35.70 0.43
CA ARG A 318 18.24 37.05 -0.10
C ARG A 318 17.29 37.80 0.81
#